data_AF-A0A8J3B241-F1
#
_entry.id   AF-A0A8J3B241-F1
#
_cell.length_a   1.000
_cell.length_b   1.000
_cell.length_c   1.000
_cell.angle_alpha   90.00
_cell.angle_beta   90.00
_cell.angle_gamma   90.00
#
_symmetry.space_group_name_H-M   'P 1'
#
loop_
_entity.id
_entity.type
_entity.pdbx_description
1 polymer ?
#
loop_
_entity_poly.entity_id
_entity_poly.type
_entity_poly.pdbx_seq_one_letter_code
_entity_poly.pdbx_strand_id
1 'polypeptide(L)'
;MSLHHALRPRWTCGACADPWPCPTRRRQLAAEYAGARVSLMLYLTGCFVAACEDLPHATVGDLYRRFLCGIPAAEERAVRRGRGGRRPG
;
A
#
# COMPACT_ATOMS: atom_id res chain seq x y z
N MET A 1 14.11 -10.17 -11.67
CA MET A 1 12.99 -9.46 -11.01
C MET A 1 13.61 -8.45 -10.05
N SER A 2 13.60 -7.17 -10.42
CA SER A 2 14.24 -6.14 -9.58
C SER A 2 13.48 -5.95 -8.28
N LEU A 3 14.20 -5.87 -7.16
CA LEU A 3 13.61 -5.68 -5.83
C LEU A 3 13.24 -4.20 -5.63
N HIS A 4 11.95 -3.87 -5.66
CA HIS A 4 11.43 -2.51 -5.43
C HIS A 4 11.33 -2.14 -3.93
N HIS A 5 12.44 -2.29 -3.21
CA HIS A 5 12.54 -2.00 -1.79
C HIS A 5 12.72 -0.50 -1.52
N ALA A 6 12.39 -0.07 -0.29
CA ALA A 6 12.58 1.29 0.17
C ALA A 6 14.05 1.51 0.56
N LEU A 7 14.68 2.54 -0.02
CA LEU A 7 15.99 3.01 0.39
C LEU A 7 15.81 4.13 1.43
N ARG A 8 16.07 3.81 2.70
CA ARG A 8 16.13 4.80 3.78
C ARG A 8 17.47 5.55 3.75
N PRO A 9 17.52 6.82 4.21
CA PRO A 9 16.41 7.62 4.73
C PRO A 9 15.63 8.37 3.64
N ARG A 10 16.02 8.28 2.37
CA ARG A 10 15.40 9.06 1.29
C ARG A 10 14.00 8.57 0.90
N TRP A 11 13.65 7.36 1.34
CA TRP A 11 12.44 6.64 0.94
C TRP A 11 12.29 6.56 -0.58
N THR A 12 13.37 6.35 -1.32
CA THR A 12 13.30 6.13 -2.77
C THR A 12 13.28 4.63 -3.08
N CYS A 13 12.76 4.26 -4.24
CA CYS A 13 12.74 2.88 -4.67
C CYS A 13 14.11 2.47 -5.22
N GLY A 14 14.70 1.39 -4.68
CA GLY A 14 16.01 0.91 -5.13
C GLY A 14 16.08 0.40 -6.57
N ALA A 15 14.93 0.17 -7.22
CA ALA A 15 14.86 -0.28 -8.60
C ALA A 15 14.40 0.81 -9.59
N CYS A 16 13.55 1.74 -9.16
CA CYS A 16 12.98 2.78 -10.03
C CYS A 16 13.57 4.17 -9.82
N ALA A 17 14.28 4.41 -8.72
CA ALA A 17 14.62 5.74 -8.19
C ALA A 17 13.42 6.65 -7.84
N ASP A 18 12.18 6.25 -8.16
CA ASP A 18 10.95 6.95 -7.78
C ASP A 18 10.70 7.00 -6.27
N PRO A 19 9.86 7.93 -5.79
CA PRO A 19 9.36 7.92 -4.42
C PRO A 19 8.72 6.58 -4.06
N TRP A 20 9.26 5.90 -3.05
CA TRP A 20 8.68 4.68 -2.50
C TRP A 20 7.43 4.99 -1.66
N PRO A 21 6.31 4.24 -1.77
CA PRO A 21 6.13 3.08 -2.63
C PRO A 21 5.85 3.49 -4.08
N CYS A 22 6.71 3.02 -4.99
CA CYS A 22 6.57 3.27 -6.43
C CYS A 22 5.39 2.45 -6.99
N PRO A 23 4.88 2.78 -8.20
CA PRO A 23 3.74 2.08 -8.79
C PRO A 23 3.90 0.56 -8.85
N THR A 24 5.10 0.07 -9.18
CA THR A 24 5.40 -1.36 -9.23
C THR A 24 5.34 -2.00 -7.84
N ARG A 25 5.92 -1.37 -6.81
CA ARG A 25 5.85 -1.89 -5.44
C ARG A 25 4.42 -1.91 -4.91
N ARG A 26 3.59 -0.92 -5.25
CA ARG A 26 2.17 -0.92 -4.86
C ARG A 26 1.43 -2.14 -5.43
N ARG A 27 1.69 -2.49 -6.70
CA ARG A 27 1.11 -3.69 -7.33
C ARG A 27 1.62 -4.97 -6.67
N GLN A 28 2.92 -5.05 -6.36
CA GLN A 28 3.52 -6.18 -5.65
C GLN A 28 2.90 -6.35 -4.26
N LEU A 29 2.80 -5.28 -3.48
CA LEU A 29 2.17 -5.29 -2.16
C LEU A 29 0.69 -5.69 -2.22
N ALA A 30 -0.04 -5.22 -3.23
CA ALA A 30 -1.44 -5.62 -3.43
C ALA A 30 -1.57 -7.13 -3.72
N ALA A 31 -0.63 -7.72 -4.46
CA ALA A 31 -0.58 -9.15 -4.72
C ALA A 31 -0.11 -9.96 -3.50
N GLU A 32 0.96 -9.51 -2.81
CA GLU A 32 1.51 -10.13 -1.60
C GLU A 32 0.46 -10.20 -0.47
N TYR A 33 -0.37 -9.16 -0.33
CA TYR A 33 -1.41 -9.05 0.69
C TYR A 33 -2.83 -9.26 0.14
N ALA A 34 -2.97 -10.00 -0.97
CA ALA A 34 -4.29 -10.30 -1.52
C ALA A 34 -5.18 -10.98 -0.45
N GLY A 35 -6.37 -10.42 -0.20
CA GLY A 35 -7.28 -10.88 0.86
C GLY A 35 -6.92 -10.43 2.30
N ALA A 36 -5.77 -9.79 2.51
CA ALA A 36 -5.26 -9.36 3.81
C ALA A 36 -5.08 -7.83 3.89
N ARG A 37 -6.13 -7.07 3.52
CA ARG A 37 -6.06 -5.61 3.42
C ARG A 37 -5.63 -4.92 4.72
N VAL A 38 -6.12 -5.37 5.87
CA VAL A 38 -5.78 -4.79 7.17
C VAL A 38 -4.28 -4.92 7.42
N SER A 39 -3.70 -6.09 7.15
CA SER A 39 -2.26 -6.33 7.29
C SER A 39 -1.44 -5.43 6.36
N LEU A 40 -1.89 -5.21 5.13
CA LEU A 40 -1.25 -4.27 4.20
C LEU A 40 -1.25 -2.83 4.75
N MET A 41 -2.40 -2.38 5.28
CA MET A 41 -2.51 -1.04 5.87
C MET A 41 -1.62 -0.88 7.10
N LEU A 42 -1.55 -1.89 7.96
CA LEU A 42 -0.65 -1.88 9.13
C LEU A 42 0.82 -1.79 8.71
N TYR A 43 1.23 -2.60 7.73
CA TYR A 43 2.58 -2.55 7.17
C TYR A 43 2.92 -1.15 6.64
N LEU A 44 2.04 -0.56 5.81
CA LEU A 44 2.26 0.77 5.23
C LEU A 44 2.22 1.88 6.28
N THR A 45 1.44 1.72 7.34
CA THR A 45 1.40 2.67 8.46
C THR A 45 2.72 2.65 9.22
N GLY A 46 3.31 1.47 9.47
CA GLY A 46 4.65 1.37 10.04
C GLY A 46 5.70 2.07 9.18
N CYS A 47 5.63 1.89 7.86
CA CYS A 47 6.50 2.62 6.93
C CYS A 47 6.26 4.14 6.96
N PHE A 48 5.01 4.58 7.05
CA PHE A 48 4.67 6.00 7.15
C PHE A 48 5.26 6.65 8.40
N VAL A 49 5.16 6.00 9.57
CA VAL A 49 5.74 6.52 10.83
C VAL A 49 7.27 6.65 10.69
N ALA A 50 7.94 5.61 10.20
CA ALA A 50 9.38 5.66 9.98
C ALA A 50 9.78 6.73 8.93
N ALA A 51 8.94 6.99 7.94
CA ALA A 51 9.17 8.06 6.96
C ALA A 51 9.00 9.46 7.55
N CYS A 52 8.10 9.65 8.51
CA CYS A 52 7.98 10.92 9.23
C CYS A 52 9.24 11.24 10.03
N GLU A 53 9.90 10.23 10.59
CA GLU A 53 11.18 10.38 11.29
C GLU A 53 12.33 10.70 10.32
N ASP A 54 12.41 9.98 9.20
CA ASP A 54 13.51 10.14 8.24
C ASP A 54 13.40 11.40 7.35
N LEU A 55 12.19 11.93 7.17
CA LEU A 55 11.90 13.08 6.29
C LEU A 55 11.26 14.23 7.08
N PRO A 56 11.98 14.88 8.01
CA PRO A 56 11.41 15.92 8.89
C PRO A 56 10.95 17.17 8.13
N HIS A 57 11.39 17.38 6.89
CA HIS A 57 10.98 18.49 6.04
C HIS A 57 9.72 18.18 5.21
N ALA A 58 9.33 16.92 5.09
CA ALA A 58 8.12 16.54 4.37
C ALA A 58 6.89 16.82 5.22
N THR A 59 5.80 17.27 4.59
CA THR A 59 4.55 17.43 5.32
C THR A 59 3.93 16.07 5.63
N VAL A 60 3.34 15.93 6.82
CA VAL A 60 2.64 14.70 7.22
C VAL A 60 1.51 14.37 6.24
N GLY A 61 0.83 15.39 5.70
CA GLY A 61 -0.24 15.20 4.71
C GLY A 61 0.25 14.61 3.39
N ASP A 62 1.44 14.99 2.92
CA ASP A 62 2.04 14.43 1.71
C ASP A 62 2.49 12.98 1.92
N LEU A 63 3.11 12.69 3.07
CA LEU A 63 3.48 11.33 3.45
C LEU A 63 2.23 10.45 3.61
N TYR A 64 1.18 10.93 4.25
CA TYR A 64 -0.09 10.21 4.39
C TYR A 64 -0.68 9.84 3.01
N ARG A 65 -0.79 10.81 2.10
CA ARG A 65 -1.29 10.56 0.73
C ARG A 65 -0.41 9.55 -0.01
N ARG A 66 0.90 9.67 0.14
CA ARG A 66 1.87 8.78 -0.50
C ARG A 66 1.77 7.35 0.01
N PHE A 67 1.77 7.10 1.31
CA PHE A 67 1.79 5.73 1.84
C PHE A 67 0.40 5.08 1.88
N LEU A 68 -0.65 5.83 2.23
CA LEU A 68 -1.94 5.25 2.63
C LEU A 68 -3.10 5.51 1.64
N CYS A 69 -3.08 6.60 0.85
CA CYS A 69 -4.18 6.88 -0.09
C CYS A 69 -4.06 6.16 -1.44
N GLY A 70 -2.85 5.81 -1.87
CA GLY A 70 -2.60 5.24 -3.21
C GLY A 70 -2.72 3.72 -3.31
N ILE A 71 -3.32 3.04 -2.32
CA ILE A 71 -3.55 1.59 -2.39
C ILE A 71 -4.95 1.38 -2.96
N PRO A 72 -5.08 0.79 -4.17
CA PRO A 72 -6.39 0.49 -4.72
C PRO A 72 -7.11 -0.44 -3.74
N ALA A 73 -8.36 -0.11 -3.43
CA ALA A 73 -9.21 -1.00 -2.66
C ALA A 73 -9.27 -2.34 -3.39
N ALA A 74 -8.67 -3.39 -2.80
CA ALA A 74 -8.84 -4.74 -3.29
C ALA A 74 -10.32 -5.12 -3.13
N GLU A 75 -11.04 -4.95 -4.23
CA GLU A 75 -12.24 -5.70 -4.63
C GLU A 75 -13.32 -5.97 -3.56
N GLU A 76 -13.79 -4.93 -2.88
CA GLU A 76 -15.02 -4.99 -2.04
C GLU A 76 -16.31 -5.32 -2.85
N ARG A 77 -16.19 -5.41 -4.18
CA ARG A 77 -17.26 -5.77 -5.12
C ARG A 77 -17.59 -7.27 -5.16
N ALA A 78 -16.65 -8.15 -4.80
CA ALA A 78 -16.90 -9.60 -4.83
C ALA A 78 -17.80 -10.07 -3.67
N VAL A 79 -17.63 -9.50 -2.47
CA VAL A 79 -18.43 -9.86 -1.27
C VAL A 79 -19.90 -9.47 -1.41
N ARG A 80 -20.22 -8.37 -2.11
CA ARG A 80 -21.62 -7.95 -2.34
C ARG A 80 -22.34 -8.77 -3.40
N ARG A 81 -21.65 -9.37 -4.37
CA ARG A 81 -22.25 -10.27 -5.38
C ARG A 81 -22.54 -11.68 -4.86
N GLY A 82 -21.90 -12.10 -3.76
CA GLY A 82 -22.10 -13.44 -3.17
C GLY A 82 -23.31 -13.59 -2.24
N ARG A 83 -23.95 -12.50 -1.80
CA ARG A 83 -25.11 -12.56 -0.87
C ARG A 83 -26.50 -12.53 -1.56
N GLY A 84 -26.56 -12.74 -2.88
CA GLY A 84 -27.82 -12.75 -3.66
C GLY A 84 -28.30 -14.13 -4.13
N GLY A 85 -27.74 -15.23 -3.63
CA GLY A 85 -28.03 -16.59 -4.10
C GLY A 85 -29.04 -17.36 -3.26
N ARG A 86 -30.32 -17.30 -3.65
CA ARG A 86 -31.37 -18.34 -3.58
C ARG A 86 -31.66 -19.02 -2.22
N ARG A 87 -32.89 -18.81 -1.71
CA ARG A 87 -33.59 -19.72 -0.79
C ARG A 87 -34.47 -20.68 -1.63
N PRO A 88 -34.39 -22.01 -1.47
CA PRO A 88 -35.41 -22.92 -1.98
C PRO A 88 -36.56 -23.03 -0.97
N GLY A 89 -37.79 -23.13 -1.47
CA GLY A 89 -39.03 -23.26 -0.71
C GLY A 89 -40.18 -22.62 -1.46
#